data_AF-A0A6B1FQ47-F1
#
_entry.id   AF-A0A6B1FQ47-F1
#
_cell.length_a   1.000
_cell.length_b   1.000
_cell.length_c   1.000
_cell.angle_alpha   90.00
_cell.angle_beta   90.00
_cell.angle_gamma   90.00
#
_symmetry.space_group_name_H-M   'P 1'
#
loop_
_entity.id
_entity.type
_entity.pdbx_description
1 polymer ?
#
loop_
_entity_poly.entity_id
_entity_poly.type
_entity_poly.pdbx_seq_one_letter_code
_entity_poly.pdbx_strand_id
1 'polypeptide(L)'
;MRWPWRKREKRDSGGDFSDAVVRLIEAQAAGKAADASSTAAVEAAAGALSRAFASARVEGPPHVQEAVTGRFLAQAGRDLIRSGDSMHLIHVDMMGKVTLLPSSSWHFEGDAHPDTWMVRATYYGPSTSTTMSISYSGVVFVTWGSTPGQPYVGTGPLSWAHTTARLQSEAERSLTDEAQGPLAQLLAIPSDGGDGGEEDPLATLKADLRSARGKALLLETTHAGWGDGRSAAPQRDWQASRLGPTPPESMVRVRSDAFEAVLAATGTPPSLFIDSDGTSQREAIRRWHQNVVLPMARLLQDELSEKLEAEVRLVFDSYPLDLAGRAQAFQKLVAGGVPVNEALATSGLLADG
;
A
#
# COMPACT_ATOMS: atom_id res chain seq x y z
N MET A 1 -27.76 10.74 -49.04
CA MET A 1 -26.41 10.83 -49.64
C MET A 1 -25.56 11.79 -48.81
N ARG A 2 -24.52 11.29 -48.12
CA ARG A 2 -23.58 12.08 -47.31
C ARG A 2 -22.15 11.82 -47.82
N TRP A 3 -21.39 12.91 -48.02
CA TRP A 3 -20.09 12.98 -48.72
C TRP A 3 -18.91 12.46 -47.86
N PRO A 4 -17.84 11.82 -48.41
CA PRO A 4 -16.92 11.01 -47.61
C PRO A 4 -15.53 11.63 -47.31
N TRP A 5 -15.42 12.95 -47.08
CA TRP A 5 -14.10 13.59 -46.83
C TRP A 5 -14.08 14.73 -45.80
N ARG A 6 -14.84 14.64 -44.70
CA ARG A 6 -14.55 15.50 -43.54
C ARG A 6 -13.38 14.90 -42.76
N LYS A 7 -12.18 15.42 -43.00
CA LYS A 7 -11.02 15.22 -42.12
C LYS A 7 -11.45 15.51 -40.67
N ARG A 8 -11.25 14.55 -39.78
CA ARG A 8 -11.51 14.67 -38.35
C ARG A 8 -10.61 15.80 -37.82
N GLU A 9 -11.22 16.88 -37.39
CA GLU A 9 -10.53 18.00 -36.74
C GLU A 9 -9.82 17.45 -35.49
N LYS A 10 -8.49 17.43 -35.51
CA LYS A 10 -7.68 17.11 -34.35
C LYS A 10 -7.67 18.37 -33.48
N ARG A 11 -8.71 18.53 -32.64
CA ARG A 11 -8.68 19.53 -31.59
C ARG A 11 -7.67 19.06 -30.56
N ASP A 12 -6.54 19.74 -30.49
CA ASP A 12 -5.77 19.78 -29.24
C ASP A 12 -6.70 20.41 -28.20
N SER A 13 -7.12 19.59 -27.23
CA SER A 13 -7.84 20.03 -26.04
C SER A 13 -6.87 20.85 -25.18
N GLY A 14 -6.65 22.11 -25.56
CA GLY A 14 -5.90 23.10 -24.78
C GLY A 14 -6.52 23.47 -23.43
N GLY A 15 -7.41 22.64 -22.87
CA GLY A 15 -7.93 22.74 -21.50
C GLY A 15 -7.13 21.90 -20.49
N ASP A 16 -6.43 20.85 -20.94
CA ASP A 16 -5.73 19.92 -20.03
C ASP A 16 -4.46 20.51 -19.43
N PHE A 17 -3.83 21.49 -20.08
CA PHE A 17 -2.60 22.07 -19.54
C PHE A 17 -2.88 22.91 -18.29
N SER A 18 -3.94 23.71 -18.30
CA SER A 18 -4.35 24.53 -17.15
C SER A 18 -4.82 23.66 -15.98
N ASP A 19 -5.63 22.63 -16.21
CA ASP A 19 -6.08 21.73 -15.14
C ASP A 19 -4.96 20.83 -14.62
N ALA A 20 -4.05 20.36 -15.50
CA ALA A 20 -2.85 19.64 -15.09
C ALA A 20 -1.88 20.55 -14.31
N VAL A 21 -1.75 21.82 -14.70
CA VAL A 21 -0.94 22.80 -13.96
C VAL A 21 -1.58 23.15 -12.63
N VAL A 22 -2.92 23.28 -12.54
CA VAL A 22 -3.62 23.50 -11.26
C VAL A 22 -3.47 22.29 -10.35
N ARG A 23 -3.65 21.07 -10.85
CA ARG A 23 -3.39 19.84 -10.07
C ARG A 23 -1.93 19.70 -9.65
N LEU A 24 -0.99 20.09 -10.52
CA LEU A 24 0.43 20.11 -10.21
C LEU A 24 0.74 21.16 -9.14
N ILE A 25 0.15 22.36 -9.23
CA ILE A 25 0.30 23.45 -8.26
C ILE A 25 -0.35 23.04 -6.93
N GLU A 26 -1.50 22.39 -6.91
CA GLU A 26 -2.13 21.84 -5.71
C GLU A 26 -1.27 20.75 -5.08
N ALA A 27 -0.72 19.82 -5.88
CA ALA A 27 0.22 18.80 -5.42
C ALA A 27 1.55 19.40 -4.93
N GLN A 28 2.00 20.49 -5.53
CA GLN A 28 3.24 21.18 -5.18
C GLN A 28 3.07 22.10 -3.96
N ALA A 29 1.89 22.72 -3.79
CA ALA A 29 1.48 23.49 -2.61
C ALA A 29 1.17 22.58 -1.41
N ALA A 30 0.72 21.35 -1.66
CA ALA A 30 0.72 20.26 -0.68
C ALA A 30 2.14 19.75 -0.34
N GLY A 31 3.18 20.32 -0.98
CA GLY A 31 4.57 20.26 -0.57
C GLY A 31 5.25 18.93 -0.85
N LYS A 32 5.61 18.65 -2.12
CA LYS A 32 6.40 17.46 -2.54
C LYS A 32 6.17 16.27 -1.62
N ALA A 33 4.91 15.86 -1.49
CA ALA A 33 4.61 14.57 -0.91
C ALA A 33 5.34 13.57 -1.81
N ALA A 34 6.19 12.70 -1.24
CA ALA A 34 6.34 11.39 -1.83
C ALA A 34 4.91 10.93 -2.11
N ASP A 35 4.57 10.73 -3.39
CA ASP A 35 3.20 10.50 -3.88
C ASP A 35 2.37 9.82 -2.79
N ALA A 36 1.52 10.58 -2.09
CA ALA A 36 0.76 10.05 -0.95
C ALA A 36 -0.14 8.89 -1.38
N SER A 37 -0.23 8.63 -2.70
CA SER A 37 -0.82 7.47 -3.36
C SER A 37 -0.22 6.11 -2.98
N SER A 38 0.94 6.03 -2.32
CA SER A 38 1.51 4.76 -1.86
C SER A 38 2.26 4.86 -0.53
N THR A 39 1.51 4.81 0.59
CA THR A 39 2.13 4.52 1.90
C THR A 39 2.50 3.04 1.97
N ALA A 40 3.48 2.70 2.82
CA ALA A 40 3.90 1.31 3.01
C ALA A 40 2.73 0.39 3.45
N ALA A 41 1.77 0.93 4.21
CA ALA A 41 0.56 0.22 4.61
C ALA A 41 -0.32 -0.15 3.41
N VAL A 42 -0.58 0.81 2.51
CA VAL A 42 -1.39 0.58 1.32
C VAL A 42 -0.71 -0.39 0.37
N GLU A 43 0.60 -0.29 0.20
CA GLU A 43 1.37 -1.21 -0.64
C GLU A 43 1.40 -2.63 -0.07
N ALA A 44 1.49 -2.79 1.25
CA ALA A 44 1.37 -4.09 1.90
C ALA A 44 -0.02 -4.71 1.69
N ALA A 45 -1.08 -3.94 1.87
CA ALA A 45 -2.46 -4.36 1.62
C ALA A 45 -2.70 -4.71 0.15
N ALA A 46 -2.27 -3.84 -0.77
CA ALA A 46 -2.41 -4.05 -2.21
C ALA A 46 -1.62 -5.29 -2.67
N GLY A 47 -0.43 -5.52 -2.10
CA GLY A 47 0.35 -6.74 -2.35
C GLY A 47 -0.33 -8.01 -1.83
N ALA A 48 -0.94 -7.95 -0.64
CA ALA A 48 -1.71 -9.09 -0.09
C ALA A 48 -2.91 -9.43 -0.99
N LEU A 49 -3.67 -8.42 -1.40
CA LEU A 49 -4.83 -8.63 -2.26
C LEU A 49 -4.44 -9.11 -3.65
N SER A 50 -3.41 -8.52 -4.24
CA SER A 50 -2.85 -8.94 -5.54
C SER A 50 -2.49 -10.43 -5.54
N ARG A 51 -1.85 -10.92 -4.47
CA ARG A 51 -1.52 -12.35 -4.34
C ARG A 51 -2.75 -13.22 -4.14
N ALA A 52 -3.73 -12.79 -3.36
CA ALA A 52 -4.97 -13.55 -3.16
C ALA A 52 -5.75 -13.70 -4.48
N PHE A 53 -5.88 -12.63 -5.25
CA PHE A 53 -6.51 -12.68 -6.57
C PHE A 53 -5.69 -13.46 -7.60
N ALA A 54 -4.35 -13.39 -7.55
CA ALA A 54 -3.48 -14.21 -8.40
C ALA A 54 -3.68 -15.72 -8.17
N SER A 55 -4.00 -16.11 -6.93
CA SER A 55 -4.26 -17.50 -6.55
C SER A 55 -5.68 -17.98 -6.83
N ALA A 56 -6.59 -17.09 -7.26
CA ALA A 56 -7.96 -17.49 -7.56
C ALA A 56 -8.02 -18.38 -8.80
N ARG A 57 -8.80 -19.45 -8.71
CA ARG A 57 -9.16 -20.29 -9.86
C ARG A 57 -10.35 -19.67 -10.57
N VAL A 58 -10.25 -19.55 -11.89
CA VAL A 58 -11.35 -19.08 -12.74
C VAL A 58 -12.15 -20.27 -13.23
N GLU A 59 -13.44 -20.29 -12.95
CA GLU A 59 -14.41 -21.22 -13.51
C GLU A 59 -15.29 -20.47 -14.51
N GLY A 60 -15.49 -21.07 -15.68
CA GLY A 60 -16.23 -20.49 -16.79
C GLY A 60 -15.90 -21.18 -18.12
N PRO A 61 -16.44 -20.71 -19.25
CA PRO A 61 -16.11 -21.26 -20.57
C PRO A 61 -14.61 -21.11 -20.93
N PRO A 62 -14.08 -21.92 -21.87
CA PRO A 62 -12.65 -21.88 -22.23
C PRO A 62 -12.13 -20.50 -22.63
N HIS A 63 -12.92 -19.72 -23.38
CA HIS A 63 -12.52 -18.37 -23.80
C HIS A 63 -12.38 -17.39 -22.62
N VAL A 64 -13.18 -17.56 -21.55
CA VAL A 64 -13.06 -16.77 -20.31
C VAL A 64 -11.82 -17.18 -19.55
N GLN A 65 -11.58 -18.50 -19.40
CA GLN A 65 -10.41 -19.00 -18.69
C GLN A 65 -9.10 -18.56 -19.34
N GLU A 66 -9.08 -18.41 -20.67
CA GLU A 66 -7.93 -17.87 -21.41
C GLU A 66 -7.80 -16.34 -21.28
N ALA A 67 -8.91 -15.61 -21.21
CA ALA A 67 -8.92 -14.15 -21.11
C ALA A 67 -8.57 -13.66 -19.69
N VAL A 68 -9.14 -14.30 -18.67
CA VAL A 68 -9.00 -13.95 -17.26
C VAL A 68 -7.79 -14.68 -16.68
N THR A 69 -6.62 -14.08 -16.87
CA THR A 69 -5.36 -14.64 -16.36
C THR A 69 -5.13 -14.27 -14.88
N GLY A 70 -4.36 -15.08 -14.15
CA GLY A 70 -3.95 -14.73 -12.78
C GLY A 70 -3.20 -13.40 -12.69
N ARG A 71 -2.49 -12.99 -13.76
CA ARG A 71 -1.86 -11.66 -13.86
C ARG A 71 -2.89 -10.54 -13.91
N PHE A 72 -3.96 -10.72 -14.68
CA PHE A 72 -5.08 -9.77 -14.73
C PHE A 72 -5.72 -9.64 -13.34
N LEU A 73 -6.04 -10.76 -12.69
CA LEU A 73 -6.65 -10.76 -11.36
C LEU A 73 -5.74 -10.08 -10.32
N ALA A 74 -4.43 -10.39 -10.36
CA ALA A 74 -3.43 -9.77 -9.49
C ALA A 74 -3.37 -8.24 -9.65
N GLN A 75 -3.44 -7.76 -10.90
CA GLN A 75 -3.43 -6.34 -11.22
C GLN A 75 -4.75 -5.67 -10.78
N ALA A 76 -5.90 -6.28 -11.10
CA ALA A 76 -7.21 -5.79 -10.70
C ALA A 76 -7.33 -5.64 -9.17
N GLY A 77 -6.92 -6.65 -8.41
CA GLY A 77 -6.90 -6.56 -6.95
C GLY A 77 -6.00 -5.44 -6.43
N ARG A 78 -4.81 -5.25 -7.04
CA ARG A 78 -3.90 -4.17 -6.66
C ARG A 78 -4.52 -2.78 -6.92
N ASP A 79 -5.12 -2.60 -8.08
CA ASP A 79 -5.70 -1.31 -8.49
C ASP A 79 -6.94 -0.96 -7.65
N LEU A 80 -7.81 -1.94 -7.38
CA LEU A 80 -8.98 -1.75 -6.53
C LEU A 80 -8.64 -1.30 -5.10
N ILE A 81 -7.51 -1.72 -4.52
CA ILE A 81 -7.07 -1.21 -3.21
C ILE A 81 -6.36 0.14 -3.33
N ARG A 82 -5.63 0.40 -4.42
CA ARG A 82 -4.84 1.63 -4.56
C ARG A 82 -5.70 2.83 -4.93
N SER A 83 -6.45 2.73 -6.03
CA SER A 83 -7.28 3.82 -6.55
C SER A 83 -8.76 3.65 -6.22
N GLY A 84 -9.20 2.44 -5.86
CA GLY A 84 -10.63 2.15 -5.69
C GLY A 84 -11.31 1.76 -7.00
N ASP A 85 -10.58 1.66 -8.10
CA ASP A 85 -11.13 1.31 -9.40
C ASP A 85 -10.11 0.56 -10.24
N SER A 86 -10.60 -0.24 -11.19
CA SER A 86 -9.74 -0.95 -12.12
C SER A 86 -10.43 -1.08 -13.46
N MET A 87 -9.71 -0.75 -14.53
CA MET A 87 -10.24 -0.75 -15.88
C MET A 87 -9.37 -1.55 -16.83
N HIS A 88 -10.02 -2.39 -17.63
CA HIS A 88 -9.36 -3.26 -18.60
C HIS A 88 -10.12 -3.25 -19.92
N LEU A 89 -9.39 -3.18 -21.02
CA LEU A 89 -9.95 -3.30 -22.37
C LEU A 89 -10.14 -4.74 -22.76
N ILE A 90 -11.32 -5.04 -23.30
CA ILE A 90 -11.59 -6.29 -23.98
C ILE A 90 -11.01 -6.18 -25.39
N HIS A 91 -9.85 -6.80 -25.59
CA HIS A 91 -9.19 -6.87 -26.88
C HIS A 91 -9.41 -8.24 -27.51
N VAL A 92 -9.96 -8.25 -28.72
CA VAL A 92 -10.15 -9.46 -29.52
C VAL A 92 -9.11 -9.45 -30.64
N ASP A 93 -8.22 -10.44 -30.62
CA ASP A 93 -7.19 -10.61 -31.65
C ASP A 93 -7.80 -11.15 -32.96
N MET A 94 -7.07 -11.07 -34.08
CA MET A 94 -7.50 -11.57 -35.39
C MET A 94 -7.84 -13.06 -35.39
N MET A 95 -7.28 -13.82 -34.44
CA MET A 95 -7.58 -15.25 -34.24
C MET A 95 -8.83 -15.49 -33.38
N GLY A 96 -9.56 -14.45 -32.98
CA GLY A 96 -10.75 -14.54 -32.12
C GLY A 96 -10.44 -14.73 -30.64
N LYS A 97 -9.17 -14.58 -30.24
CA LYS A 97 -8.77 -14.70 -28.83
C LYS A 97 -9.10 -13.43 -28.06
N VAL A 98 -9.85 -13.58 -26.97
CA VAL A 98 -10.16 -12.49 -26.05
C VAL A 98 -9.02 -12.32 -25.05
N THR A 99 -8.55 -11.10 -24.88
CA THR A 99 -7.52 -10.72 -23.92
C THR A 99 -7.92 -9.45 -23.21
N LEU A 100 -7.59 -9.35 -21.92
CA LEU A 100 -7.88 -8.17 -21.10
C LEU A 100 -6.60 -7.34 -20.96
N LEU A 101 -6.58 -6.13 -21.52
CA LEU A 101 -5.44 -5.23 -21.46
C LEU A 101 -5.63 -4.20 -20.34
N PRO A 102 -4.70 -4.08 -19.37
CA PRO A 102 -4.82 -3.11 -18.30
C PRO A 102 -4.72 -1.69 -18.82
N SER A 103 -5.63 -0.84 -18.37
CA SER A 103 -5.58 0.60 -18.61
C SER A 103 -4.80 1.31 -17.52
N SER A 104 -4.12 2.39 -17.89
CA SER A 104 -3.32 3.20 -16.96
C SER A 104 -4.01 4.49 -16.53
N SER A 105 -4.80 5.07 -17.43
CA SER A 105 -5.60 6.25 -17.18
C SER A 105 -6.85 6.19 -18.03
N TRP A 106 -7.95 6.73 -17.50
CA TRP A 106 -9.22 6.75 -18.19
C TRP A 106 -10.09 7.92 -17.76
N HIS A 107 -10.92 8.36 -18.71
CA HIS A 107 -11.92 9.39 -18.50
C HIS A 107 -13.24 8.95 -19.14
N PHE A 108 -14.32 9.10 -18.38
CA PHE A 108 -15.68 8.85 -18.84
C PHE A 108 -16.26 10.14 -19.43
N GLU A 109 -16.88 10.02 -20.60
CA GLU A 109 -17.67 11.06 -21.26
C GLU A 109 -19.07 10.49 -21.51
N GLY A 110 -20.14 11.18 -21.10
CA GLY A 110 -21.51 10.72 -21.35
C GLY A 110 -22.53 11.31 -20.38
N ASP A 111 -23.77 10.84 -20.50
CA ASP A 111 -24.88 11.25 -19.64
C ASP A 111 -24.89 10.45 -18.32
N ALA A 112 -25.96 10.52 -17.53
CA ALA A 112 -26.05 9.80 -16.26
C ALA A 112 -26.10 8.25 -16.41
N HIS A 113 -26.42 7.72 -17.59
CA HIS A 113 -26.62 6.29 -17.81
C HIS A 113 -25.37 5.60 -18.39
N PRO A 114 -24.87 4.50 -17.79
CA PRO A 114 -23.65 3.81 -18.21
C PRO A 114 -23.59 3.40 -19.68
N ASP A 115 -24.71 2.98 -20.25
CA ASP A 115 -24.79 2.55 -21.66
C ASP A 115 -24.42 3.63 -22.67
N THR A 116 -24.52 4.90 -22.28
CA THR A 116 -24.16 6.05 -23.13
C THR A 116 -22.71 6.49 -22.97
N TRP A 117 -21.98 5.90 -22.02
CA TRP A 117 -20.62 6.31 -21.70
C TRP A 117 -19.64 5.90 -22.79
N MET A 118 -18.82 6.88 -23.16
CA MET A 118 -17.62 6.73 -23.94
C MET A 118 -16.44 6.85 -22.99
N VAL A 119 -15.53 5.89 -23.07
CA VAL A 119 -14.35 5.78 -22.23
C VAL A 119 -13.14 6.12 -23.07
N ARG A 120 -12.45 7.20 -22.72
CA ARG A 120 -11.13 7.52 -23.28
C ARG A 120 -10.07 6.91 -22.40
N ALA A 121 -9.44 5.85 -22.87
CA ALA A 121 -8.54 5.01 -22.09
C ALA A 121 -7.14 4.98 -22.70
N THR A 122 -6.10 5.03 -21.86
CA THR A 122 -4.70 4.92 -22.27
C THR A 122 -4.11 3.58 -21.86
N TYR A 123 -3.53 2.89 -22.84
CA TYR A 123 -2.89 1.59 -22.69
C TYR A 123 -1.40 1.72 -22.99
N TYR A 124 -0.56 1.17 -22.12
CA TYR A 124 0.88 1.11 -22.35
C TYR A 124 1.28 -0.27 -22.85
N GLY A 125 1.82 -0.32 -24.07
CA GLY A 125 2.62 -1.43 -24.54
C GLY A 125 4.11 -1.23 -24.21
N PRO A 126 4.95 -2.25 -24.41
CA PRO A 126 6.39 -2.16 -24.17
C PRO A 126 7.10 -1.05 -24.96
N SER A 127 6.59 -0.71 -26.14
CA SER A 127 7.18 0.25 -27.07
C SER A 127 6.27 1.42 -27.43
N THR A 128 4.97 1.35 -27.15
CA THR A 128 4.00 2.32 -27.63
C THR A 128 2.87 2.48 -26.63
N SER A 129 2.50 3.72 -26.35
CA SER A 129 1.25 4.06 -25.67
C SER A 129 0.18 4.37 -26.69
N THR A 130 -1.02 3.84 -26.49
CA THR A 130 -2.17 4.14 -27.35
C THR A 130 -3.33 4.61 -26.48
N THR A 131 -3.85 5.79 -26.79
CA THR A 131 -5.08 6.30 -26.21
C THR A 131 -6.21 6.16 -27.23
N MET A 132 -7.29 5.51 -26.83
CA MET A 132 -8.46 5.31 -27.70
C MET A 132 -9.76 5.58 -26.94
N SER A 133 -10.78 5.99 -27.68
CA SER A 133 -12.14 6.20 -27.16
C SER A 133 -13.00 5.00 -27.56
N ILE A 134 -13.61 4.35 -26.58
CA ILE A 134 -14.32 3.06 -26.69
C ILE A 134 -15.65 3.20 -25.95
N SER A 135 -16.70 2.50 -26.38
CA SER A 135 -17.94 2.41 -25.58
C SER A 135 -17.68 1.67 -24.27
N TYR A 136 -18.44 1.99 -23.23
CA TYR A 136 -18.43 1.27 -21.94
C TYR A 136 -18.68 -0.24 -22.06
N SER A 137 -19.35 -0.69 -23.13
CA SER A 137 -19.52 -2.12 -23.41
C SER A 137 -18.22 -2.86 -23.75
N GLY A 138 -17.20 -2.15 -24.26
CA GLY A 138 -15.91 -2.73 -24.66
C GLY A 138 -14.86 -2.77 -23.56
N VAL A 139 -15.20 -2.38 -22.34
CA VAL A 139 -14.29 -2.36 -21.19
C VAL A 139 -14.90 -3.08 -20.00
N VAL A 140 -14.05 -3.74 -19.23
CA VAL A 140 -14.36 -4.25 -17.89
C VAL A 140 -13.97 -3.18 -16.90
N PHE A 141 -14.94 -2.63 -16.19
CA PHE A 141 -14.69 -1.56 -15.22
C PHE A 141 -15.31 -1.92 -13.88
N VAL A 142 -14.47 -2.03 -12.86
CA VAL A 142 -14.90 -2.35 -11.50
C VAL A 142 -14.55 -1.21 -10.58
N THR A 143 -15.52 -0.75 -9.79
CA THR A 143 -15.32 0.24 -8.73
C THR A 143 -15.51 -0.39 -7.36
N TRP A 144 -14.67 0.06 -6.44
CA TRP A 144 -14.72 -0.21 -5.02
C TRP A 144 -14.80 1.13 -4.28
N GLY A 145 -15.72 1.23 -3.32
CA GLY A 145 -15.81 2.43 -2.51
C GLY A 145 -16.22 3.66 -3.31
N SER A 146 -17.24 3.57 -4.16
CA SER A 146 -17.65 4.67 -5.03
C SER A 146 -18.02 5.94 -4.26
N THR A 147 -17.68 7.10 -4.83
CA THR A 147 -18.04 8.41 -4.25
C THR A 147 -19.54 8.68 -4.45
N PRO A 148 -20.28 9.15 -3.43
CA PRO A 148 -21.68 9.55 -3.59
C PRO A 148 -21.83 10.61 -4.68
N GLY A 149 -22.63 10.32 -5.71
CA GLY A 149 -22.86 11.20 -6.85
C GLY A 149 -21.93 10.99 -8.04
N GLN A 150 -20.87 10.18 -7.90
CA GLN A 150 -19.98 9.78 -9.00
C GLN A 150 -19.69 8.27 -8.92
N PRO A 151 -20.67 7.42 -9.29
CA PRO A 151 -20.52 5.96 -9.21
C PRO A 151 -19.41 5.40 -10.11
N TYR A 152 -18.99 6.18 -11.12
CA TYR A 152 -17.92 5.85 -12.06
C TYR A 152 -16.52 6.24 -11.57
N VAL A 153 -16.39 6.75 -10.33
CA VAL A 153 -15.09 7.07 -9.71
C VAL A 153 -14.92 6.23 -8.45
N GLY A 154 -13.88 5.41 -8.45
CA GLY A 154 -13.45 4.67 -7.27
C GLY A 154 -12.87 5.59 -6.21
N THR A 155 -12.94 5.17 -4.94
CA THR A 155 -12.28 5.89 -3.85
C THR A 155 -11.32 4.97 -3.14
N GLY A 156 -10.03 5.25 -3.26
CA GLY A 156 -9.00 4.55 -2.52
C GLY A 156 -9.09 4.79 -1.00
N PRO A 157 -8.56 3.87 -0.19
CA PRO A 157 -8.62 3.91 1.27
C PRO A 157 -7.89 5.12 1.87
N LEU A 158 -6.92 5.67 1.14
CA LEU A 158 -6.20 6.89 1.52
C LEU A 158 -7.12 8.11 1.54
N SER A 159 -8.18 8.14 0.73
CA SER A 159 -9.16 9.21 0.77
C SER A 159 -10.03 9.11 2.03
N TRP A 160 -10.38 7.88 2.46
CA TRP A 160 -11.10 7.65 3.72
C TRP A 160 -10.28 7.96 4.96
N ALA A 161 -8.97 7.67 4.92
CA ALA A 161 -8.03 7.90 6.02
C ALA A 161 -7.08 9.08 5.76
N HIS A 162 -7.51 10.11 5.04
CA HIS A 162 -6.64 11.19 4.55
C HIS A 162 -5.81 11.86 5.65
N THR A 163 -6.42 12.19 6.79
CA THR A 163 -5.72 12.79 7.93
C THR A 163 -4.62 11.87 8.47
N THR A 164 -4.93 10.58 8.62
CA THR A 164 -3.99 9.56 9.12
C THR A 164 -2.86 9.30 8.13
N ALA A 165 -3.18 9.22 6.83
CA ALA A 165 -2.18 9.06 5.78
C ALA A 165 -1.19 10.23 5.74
N ARG A 166 -1.70 11.46 5.90
CA ARG A 166 -0.86 12.65 6.02
C ARG A 166 0.03 12.61 7.26
N LEU A 167 -0.53 12.26 8.42
CA LEU A 167 0.24 12.10 9.66
C LEU A 167 1.35 11.05 9.51
N GLN A 168 1.06 9.91 8.87
CA GLN A 168 2.06 8.88 8.60
C GLN A 168 3.18 9.40 7.70
N SER A 169 2.84 10.10 6.61
CA SER A 169 3.82 10.66 5.68
C SER A 169 4.74 11.68 6.36
N GLU A 170 4.18 12.58 7.17
CA GLU A 170 4.96 13.57 7.93
C GLU A 170 5.84 12.90 8.99
N ALA A 171 5.34 11.87 9.68
CA ALA A 171 6.12 11.12 10.65
C ALA A 171 7.28 10.37 9.99
N GLU A 172 7.05 9.70 8.86
CA GLU A 172 8.09 9.01 8.08
C GLU A 172 9.13 9.99 7.55
N ARG A 173 8.71 11.18 7.09
CA ARG A 173 9.60 12.25 6.67
C ARG A 173 10.46 12.76 7.82
N SER A 174 9.84 13.10 8.96
CA SER A 174 10.56 13.56 10.16
C SER A 174 11.57 12.52 10.66
N LEU A 175 11.20 11.23 10.64
CA LEU A 175 12.10 10.13 10.98
C LEU A 175 13.26 10.01 9.98
N THR A 176 13.01 10.25 8.70
CA THR A 176 14.04 10.23 7.66
C THR A 176 15.01 11.39 7.82
N ASP A 177 14.49 12.59 8.07
CA ASP A 177 15.30 13.80 8.30
C ASP A 177 16.16 13.64 9.57
N GLU A 178 15.58 13.08 10.63
CA GLU A 178 16.33 12.77 11.85
C GLU A 178 17.41 11.72 11.60
N ALA A 179 17.10 10.63 10.88
CA ALA A 179 18.05 9.59 10.53
C ALA A 179 19.25 10.11 9.72
N GLN A 180 19.07 11.18 8.95
CA GLN A 180 20.14 11.88 8.23
C GLN A 180 20.94 12.87 9.11
N GLY A 181 20.52 13.07 10.36
CA GLY A 181 21.16 13.97 11.31
C GLY A 181 22.62 13.60 11.61
N PRO A 182 23.43 14.58 12.05
CA PRO A 182 24.85 14.36 12.32
C PRO A 182 25.04 13.39 13.50
N LEU A 183 25.78 12.30 13.24
CA LEU A 183 26.28 11.40 14.26
C LEU A 183 27.55 12.01 14.89
N ALA A 184 27.41 12.67 16.03
CA ALA A 184 28.50 13.29 16.77
C ALA A 184 28.41 12.98 18.27
N GLN A 185 29.53 13.05 18.98
CA GLN A 185 29.53 13.09 20.43
C GLN A 185 30.02 14.47 20.82
N LEU A 186 29.21 15.22 21.57
CA LEU A 186 29.68 16.47 22.16
C LEU A 186 30.38 16.12 23.45
N LEU A 187 31.68 16.40 23.48
CA LEU A 187 32.48 16.42 24.68
C LEU A 187 32.58 17.88 25.13
N ALA A 188 32.06 18.18 26.32
CA ALA A 188 32.28 19.49 26.94
C ALA A 188 33.74 19.56 27.40
N ILE A 189 34.49 20.51 26.85
CA ILE A 189 35.87 20.79 27.27
C ILE A 189 35.81 22.04 28.15
N PRO A 190 36.28 22.01 29.41
CA PRO A 190 36.34 23.20 30.24
C PRO A 190 37.24 24.25 29.58
N SER A 191 36.83 25.52 29.68
CA SER A 191 37.52 26.69 29.12
C SER A 191 38.89 26.98 29.76
N ASP A 192 39.24 26.27 30.81
CA ASP A 192 40.34 26.62 31.70
C ASP A 192 41.64 25.95 31.23
N GLY A 193 41.99 26.18 29.96
CA GLY A 193 43.33 25.97 29.43
C GLY A 193 44.03 27.32 29.40
N GLY A 194 44.83 27.60 30.42
CA GLY A 194 45.46 28.91 30.64
C GLY A 194 46.28 29.43 29.44
N ASP A 195 46.28 30.75 29.31
CA ASP A 195 46.98 31.58 28.33
C ASP A 195 48.54 31.49 28.38
N GLY A 196 49.14 30.30 28.51
CA GLY A 196 50.56 30.18 28.91
C GLY A 196 51.37 29.00 28.37
N GLY A 197 50.96 28.32 27.30
CA GLY A 197 51.75 27.22 26.71
C GLY A 197 51.87 27.32 25.19
N GLU A 198 53.05 27.02 24.64
CA GLU A 198 53.44 27.16 23.22
C GLU A 198 52.73 26.15 22.27
N GLU A 199 52.03 25.16 22.81
CA GLU A 199 51.22 24.19 22.06
C GLU A 199 49.75 24.32 22.44
N ASP A 200 48.87 24.56 21.46
CA ASP A 200 47.42 24.68 21.67
C ASP A 200 46.83 23.31 22.06
N PRO A 201 46.51 23.08 23.35
CA PRO A 201 46.04 21.78 23.83
C PRO A 201 44.69 21.39 23.20
N LEU A 202 43.92 22.38 22.72
CA LEU A 202 42.66 22.15 22.03
C LEU A 202 42.90 21.61 20.61
N ALA A 203 44.00 21.98 19.95
CA ALA A 203 44.35 21.47 18.63
C ALA A 203 44.76 19.99 18.70
N THR A 204 45.55 19.62 19.71
CA THR A 204 45.97 18.23 19.98
C THR A 204 44.78 17.36 20.35
N LEU A 205 43.91 17.84 21.26
CA LEU A 205 42.69 17.12 21.64
C LEU A 205 41.72 16.95 20.46
N LYS A 206 41.60 17.95 19.58
CA LYS A 206 40.81 17.83 18.33
C LYS A 206 41.41 16.80 17.37
N ALA A 207 42.74 16.72 17.28
CA ALA A 207 43.43 15.71 16.47
C ALA A 207 43.24 14.30 17.03
N ASP A 208 43.32 14.15 18.35
CA ASP A 208 43.09 12.89 19.07
C ASP A 208 41.63 12.43 18.97
N LEU A 209 40.66 13.34 19.08
CA LEU A 209 39.25 13.01 18.87
C LEU A 209 38.93 12.61 17.42
N ARG A 210 39.59 13.24 16.44
CA ARG A 210 39.46 12.86 15.02
C ARG A 210 40.07 11.49 14.74
N SER A 211 41.20 11.16 15.37
CA SER A 211 41.88 9.87 15.20
C SER A 211 41.21 8.74 16.00
N ALA A 212 40.47 9.07 17.06
CA ALA A 212 39.76 8.13 17.94
C ALA A 212 38.34 7.74 17.47
N ARG A 213 37.91 8.10 16.25
CA ARG A 213 36.59 7.73 15.72
C ARG A 213 36.41 6.19 15.77
N GLY A 214 35.64 5.70 16.75
CA GLY A 214 35.34 4.27 16.95
C GLY A 214 36.25 3.50 17.92
N LYS A 215 37.19 4.15 18.61
CA LYS A 215 37.99 3.53 19.69
C LYS A 215 37.69 4.20 21.02
N ALA A 216 37.40 3.41 22.05
CA ALA A 216 37.16 3.92 23.40
C ALA A 216 38.41 4.64 23.92
N LEU A 217 38.31 5.94 24.13
CA LEU A 217 39.35 6.75 24.77
C LEU A 217 39.34 6.43 26.27
N LEU A 218 40.42 5.80 26.76
CA LEU A 218 40.72 5.69 28.18
C LEU A 218 41.57 6.91 28.54
N LEU A 219 40.95 7.94 29.12
CA LEU A 219 41.64 9.15 29.56
C LEU A 219 42.06 8.97 31.02
N GLU A 220 43.36 8.84 31.28
CA GLU A 220 43.90 8.91 32.64
C GLU A 220 43.81 10.35 33.14
N THR A 221 42.94 10.61 34.11
CA THR A 221 42.79 11.94 34.70
C THR A 221 43.85 12.18 35.77
N THR A 222 44.82 13.06 35.51
CA THR A 222 45.59 13.69 36.58
C THR A 222 44.77 14.86 37.14
N HIS A 223 44.11 14.63 38.28
CA HIS A 223 43.51 15.69 39.07
C HIS A 223 44.59 16.59 39.69
N ALA A 224 44.93 17.69 39.02
CA ALA A 224 45.73 18.76 39.60
C ALA A 224 45.02 20.10 39.38
N GLY A 225 44.05 20.40 40.25
CA GLY A 225 43.33 21.69 40.20
C GLY A 225 41.92 21.67 40.79
N TRP A 226 41.70 20.97 41.91
CA TRP A 226 40.46 21.09 42.68
C TRP A 226 40.75 21.84 43.97
N GLY A 227 40.50 23.15 43.94
CA GLY A 227 40.62 24.03 45.09
C GLY A 227 39.54 23.75 46.13
N ASP A 228 40.01 23.59 47.36
CA ASP A 228 39.35 23.74 48.66
C ASP A 228 37.80 23.79 48.71
N GLY A 229 37.19 22.74 49.27
CA GLY A 229 35.92 22.88 50.00
C GLY A 229 34.62 22.33 49.40
N ARG A 230 34.60 21.56 48.30
CA ARG A 230 33.37 20.85 47.84
C ARG A 230 33.62 19.38 47.53
N SER A 231 32.97 18.51 48.30
CA SER A 231 33.01 17.06 48.13
C SER A 231 32.22 16.63 46.89
N ALA A 232 32.89 15.90 46.01
CA ALA A 232 32.42 15.32 44.74
C ALA A 232 32.45 16.30 43.55
N ALA A 233 33.42 16.05 42.65
CA ALA A 233 33.38 16.58 41.29
C ALA A 233 32.11 16.10 40.58
N PRO A 234 31.38 16.96 39.84
CA PRO A 234 30.25 16.52 39.05
C PRO A 234 30.77 15.64 37.91
N GLN A 235 30.74 14.32 38.12
CA GLN A 235 30.99 13.33 37.07
C GLN A 235 30.03 13.48 35.87
N ARG A 236 29.00 14.33 35.99
CA ARG A 236 28.01 14.64 34.95
C ARG A 236 28.53 15.53 33.83
N ASP A 237 29.53 16.37 34.07
CA ASP A 237 30.01 17.33 33.05
C ASP A 237 30.83 16.66 31.93
N TRP A 238 31.28 15.43 32.16
CA TRP A 238 32.06 14.63 31.20
C TRP A 238 31.24 13.52 30.54
N GLN A 239 29.91 13.54 30.71
CA GLN A 239 29.05 12.59 30.03
C GLN A 239 28.97 12.96 28.55
N ALA A 240 29.60 12.15 27.69
CA ALA A 240 29.50 12.29 26.25
C ALA A 240 28.01 12.30 25.87
N SER A 241 27.48 13.47 25.49
CA SER A 241 26.13 13.55 24.98
C SER A 241 26.16 13.06 23.54
N ARG A 242 25.55 11.91 23.31
CA ARG A 242 25.40 11.35 21.97
C ARG A 242 24.45 12.28 21.21
N LEU A 243 24.97 13.04 20.26
CA LEU A 243 24.19 13.58 19.16
C LEU A 243 24.05 12.47 18.13
N GLY A 244 22.90 11.85 18.09
CA GLY A 244 22.58 10.88 17.06
C GLY A 244 21.08 10.82 16.84
N PRO A 245 20.66 10.27 15.70
CA PRO A 245 19.25 10.04 15.41
C PRO A 245 18.70 9.13 16.51
N THR A 246 17.87 9.70 17.37
CA THR A 246 17.24 8.96 18.46
C THR A 246 15.80 9.45 18.50
N PRO A 247 14.97 8.94 17.57
CA PRO A 247 13.65 9.50 17.40
C PRO A 247 12.86 9.38 18.69
N PRO A 248 12.14 10.45 19.08
CA PRO A 248 11.31 10.41 20.28
C PRO A 248 10.34 9.24 20.18
N GLU A 249 10.22 8.48 21.28
CA GLU A 249 9.36 7.29 21.35
C GLU A 249 7.91 7.60 20.95
N SER A 250 7.43 8.80 21.27
CA SER A 250 6.10 9.27 20.85
C SER A 250 5.94 9.33 19.34
N MET A 251 6.98 9.68 18.59
CA MET A 251 6.94 9.73 17.12
C MET A 251 6.94 8.32 16.52
N VAL A 252 7.71 7.40 17.11
CA VAL A 252 7.70 5.98 16.70
C VAL A 252 6.31 5.38 16.92
N ARG A 253 5.66 5.69 18.04
CA ARG A 253 4.30 5.25 18.35
C ARG A 253 3.26 5.87 17.43
N VAL A 254 3.35 7.17 17.15
CA VAL A 254 2.43 7.83 16.19
C VAL A 254 2.55 7.20 14.80
N ARG A 255 3.76 6.83 14.37
CA ARG A 255 3.96 6.09 13.12
C ARG A 255 3.28 4.72 13.14
N SER A 256 3.45 3.92 14.21
CA SER A 256 2.82 2.60 14.29
C SER A 256 1.30 2.70 14.31
N ASP A 257 0.75 3.62 15.11
CA ASP A 257 -0.69 3.82 15.25
C ASP A 257 -1.30 4.30 13.92
N ALA A 258 -0.62 5.21 13.20
CA ALA A 258 -1.04 5.66 11.89
C ALA A 258 -0.99 4.53 10.84
N PHE A 259 0.07 3.70 10.85
CA PHE A 259 0.20 2.55 9.95
C PHE A 259 -0.95 1.54 10.15
N GLU A 260 -1.27 1.21 11.40
CA GLU A 260 -2.39 0.31 11.74
C GLU A 260 -3.74 0.88 11.32
N ALA A 261 -3.96 2.17 11.56
CA ALA A 261 -5.20 2.85 11.17
C ALA A 261 -5.37 2.91 9.64
N VAL A 262 -4.30 3.13 8.87
CA VAL A 262 -4.34 3.06 7.41
C VAL A 262 -4.63 1.63 6.93
N LEU A 263 -4.01 0.61 7.53
CA LEU A 263 -4.32 -0.80 7.22
C LEU A 263 -5.79 -1.12 7.51
N ALA A 264 -6.31 -0.69 8.65
CA ALA A 264 -7.72 -0.86 9.00
C ALA A 264 -8.65 -0.20 7.98
N ALA A 265 -8.30 0.99 7.46
CA ALA A 265 -9.06 1.66 6.40
C ALA A 265 -9.09 0.89 5.07
N THR A 266 -8.05 0.10 4.78
CA THR A 266 -8.05 -0.83 3.62
C THR A 266 -8.90 -2.09 3.86
N GLY A 267 -9.42 -2.29 5.08
CA GLY A 267 -10.06 -3.53 5.52
C GLY A 267 -9.06 -4.67 5.80
N THR A 268 -7.76 -4.40 5.74
CA THR A 268 -6.71 -5.40 5.98
C THR A 268 -6.31 -5.41 7.45
N PRO A 269 -6.53 -6.53 8.19
CA PRO A 269 -6.19 -6.59 9.60
C PRO A 269 -4.67 -6.48 9.82
N PRO A 270 -4.19 -5.62 10.74
CA PRO A 270 -2.76 -5.45 11.00
C PRO A 270 -2.02 -6.72 11.42
N SER A 271 -2.72 -7.64 12.09
CA SER A 271 -2.18 -8.93 12.52
C SER A 271 -1.74 -9.84 11.36
N LEU A 272 -2.05 -9.51 10.10
CA LEU A 272 -1.49 -10.21 8.93
C LEU A 272 -0.02 -9.89 8.69
N PHE A 273 0.46 -8.74 9.16
CA PHE A 273 1.81 -8.25 8.88
C PHE A 273 2.66 -8.10 10.13
N ILE A 274 2.02 -7.81 11.27
CA ILE A 274 2.68 -7.64 12.56
C ILE A 274 2.78 -9.01 13.25
N ASP A 275 3.86 -9.22 14.00
CA ASP A 275 4.13 -10.43 14.77
C ASP A 275 2.91 -10.81 15.60
N SER A 276 2.31 -11.96 15.28
CA SER A 276 1.08 -12.43 15.89
C SER A 276 1.03 -13.94 15.89
N ASP A 277 0.36 -14.51 16.89
CA ASP A 277 0.23 -15.95 17.05
C ASP A 277 -0.44 -16.59 15.83
N GLY A 278 -0.05 -17.82 15.49
CA GLY A 278 -0.62 -18.54 14.35
C GLY A 278 -2.14 -18.73 14.41
N THR A 279 -2.77 -18.64 15.59
CA THR A 279 -4.24 -18.64 15.72
C THR A 279 -4.86 -17.29 15.35
N SER A 280 -4.27 -16.18 15.79
CA SER A 280 -4.74 -14.84 15.41
C SER A 280 -4.54 -14.57 13.93
N GLN A 281 -3.45 -15.05 13.33
CA GLN A 281 -3.22 -14.92 11.89
C GLN A 281 -4.31 -15.63 11.08
N ARG A 282 -4.66 -16.86 11.46
CA ARG A 282 -5.71 -17.62 10.76
C ARG A 282 -7.06 -16.93 10.83
N GLU A 283 -7.45 -16.43 12.00
CA GLU A 283 -8.69 -15.70 12.17
C GLU A 283 -8.68 -14.36 11.40
N ALA A 284 -7.54 -13.68 11.36
CA ALA A 284 -7.37 -12.45 10.59
C ALA A 284 -7.50 -12.69 9.09
N ILE A 285 -6.86 -13.74 8.55
CA ILE A 285 -7.00 -14.13 7.13
C ILE A 285 -8.47 -14.46 6.84
N ARG A 286 -9.15 -15.21 7.72
CA ARG A 286 -10.57 -15.55 7.54
C ARG A 286 -11.46 -14.31 7.46
N ARG A 287 -11.31 -13.37 8.39
CA ARG A 287 -12.07 -12.11 8.39
C ARG A 287 -11.77 -11.26 7.17
N TRP A 288 -10.49 -11.14 6.83
CA TRP A 288 -10.05 -10.41 5.64
C TRP A 288 -10.64 -11.00 4.36
N HIS A 289 -10.60 -12.33 4.23
CA HIS A 289 -11.18 -13.02 3.09
C HIS A 289 -12.70 -12.81 2.98
N GLN A 290 -13.42 -12.92 4.11
CA GLN A 290 -14.87 -12.75 4.15
C GLN A 290 -15.33 -11.31 3.91
N ASN A 291 -14.60 -10.32 4.43
CA ASN A 291 -15.04 -8.93 4.42
C ASN A 291 -14.48 -8.12 3.23
N VAL A 292 -13.34 -8.53 2.67
CA VAL A 292 -12.65 -7.75 1.61
C VAL A 292 -12.54 -8.57 0.33
N VAL A 293 -11.91 -9.74 0.38
CA VAL A 293 -11.60 -10.53 -0.83
C VAL A 293 -12.87 -11.02 -1.53
N LEU A 294 -13.78 -11.67 -0.81
CA LEU A 294 -15.00 -12.22 -1.41
C LEU A 294 -15.95 -11.15 -1.97
N PRO A 295 -16.23 -10.03 -1.28
CA PRO A 295 -17.06 -8.96 -1.85
C PRO A 295 -16.45 -8.33 -3.10
N MET A 296 -15.14 -8.05 -3.10
CA MET A 296 -14.46 -7.51 -4.29
C MET A 296 -14.47 -8.52 -5.44
N ALA A 297 -14.28 -9.80 -5.16
CA ALA A 297 -14.34 -10.85 -6.17
C ALA A 297 -15.74 -10.98 -6.78
N ARG A 298 -16.80 -10.80 -5.99
CA ARG A 298 -18.18 -10.80 -6.51
C ARG A 298 -18.44 -9.63 -7.46
N LEU A 299 -18.01 -8.42 -7.10
CA LEU A 299 -18.13 -7.26 -8.00
C LEU A 299 -17.39 -7.49 -9.33
N LEU A 300 -16.20 -8.10 -9.26
CA LEU A 300 -15.44 -8.46 -10.45
C LEU A 300 -16.12 -9.59 -11.26
N GLN A 301 -16.71 -10.58 -10.60
CA GLN A 301 -17.46 -11.65 -11.25
C GLN A 301 -18.69 -11.13 -11.99
N ASP A 302 -19.46 -10.24 -11.36
CA ASP A 302 -20.67 -9.67 -11.94
C ASP A 302 -20.32 -8.87 -13.20
N GLU A 303 -19.32 -7.98 -13.11
CA GLU A 303 -18.87 -7.18 -14.25
C GLU A 303 -18.27 -8.06 -15.36
N LEU A 304 -17.42 -9.04 -15.02
CA LEU A 304 -16.87 -9.97 -16.02
C LEU A 304 -17.97 -10.80 -16.69
N SER A 305 -18.98 -11.23 -15.93
CA SER A 305 -20.05 -12.06 -16.45
C SER A 305 -20.95 -11.27 -17.40
N GLU A 306 -21.23 -10.01 -17.08
CA GLU A 306 -21.99 -9.12 -17.96
C GLU A 306 -21.20 -8.83 -19.25
N LYS A 307 -19.92 -8.45 -19.14
CA LYS A 307 -19.13 -7.99 -20.28
C LYS A 307 -18.61 -9.10 -21.19
N LEU A 308 -18.37 -10.29 -20.65
CA LEU A 308 -17.96 -11.47 -21.43
C LEU A 308 -19.14 -12.33 -21.86
N GLU A 309 -20.38 -11.96 -21.50
CA GLU A 309 -21.61 -12.68 -21.82
C GLU A 309 -21.57 -14.17 -21.42
N ALA A 310 -20.89 -14.47 -20.30
CA ALA A 310 -20.63 -15.81 -19.82
C ALA A 310 -20.62 -15.85 -18.30
N GLU A 311 -21.06 -16.95 -17.68
CA GLU A 311 -20.96 -17.09 -16.23
C GLU A 311 -19.50 -17.24 -15.81
N VAL A 312 -18.99 -16.26 -15.03
CA VAL A 312 -17.63 -16.25 -14.50
C VAL A 312 -17.67 -16.40 -12.98
N ARG A 313 -16.99 -17.42 -12.46
CA ARG A 313 -16.83 -17.62 -11.02
C ARG A 313 -15.35 -17.60 -10.65
N LEU A 314 -15.00 -16.81 -9.64
CA LEU A 314 -13.67 -16.83 -9.03
C LEU A 314 -13.75 -17.66 -7.76
N VAL A 315 -13.13 -18.83 -7.80
CA VAL A 315 -13.04 -19.75 -6.67
C VAL A 315 -11.69 -19.54 -6.02
N PHE A 316 -11.72 -19.09 -4.78
CA PHE A 316 -10.55 -19.10 -3.93
C PHE A 316 -10.51 -20.46 -3.26
N ASP A 317 -9.38 -21.15 -3.37
CA ASP A 317 -9.20 -22.39 -2.62
C ASP A 317 -9.53 -22.08 -1.16
N SER A 318 -10.54 -22.77 -0.64
CA SER A 318 -10.91 -22.69 0.76
C SER A 318 -9.71 -23.24 1.51
N TYR A 319 -8.82 -22.34 1.90
CA TYR A 319 -7.62 -22.63 2.66
C TYR A 319 -7.96 -23.63 3.79
N PRO A 320 -6.97 -24.38 4.32
CA PRO A 320 -7.11 -25.15 5.57
C PRO A 320 -7.59 -24.32 6.79
N LEU A 321 -7.78 -23.01 6.64
CA LEU A 321 -8.36 -22.06 7.60
C LEU A 321 -9.73 -22.50 8.13
N ASP A 322 -10.60 -23.03 7.27
CA ASP A 322 -11.93 -23.50 7.68
C ASP A 322 -11.95 -25.00 8.01
N LEU A 323 -10.91 -25.76 7.69
CA LEU A 323 -10.87 -27.21 7.95
C LEU A 323 -11.01 -27.51 9.45
N ALA A 324 -10.35 -26.72 10.31
CA ALA A 324 -10.46 -26.89 11.76
C ALA A 324 -11.87 -26.56 12.28
N GLY A 325 -12.50 -25.50 11.77
CA GLY A 325 -13.87 -25.11 12.13
C GLY A 325 -14.90 -26.14 11.65
N ARG A 326 -14.76 -26.60 10.40
CA ARG A 326 -15.58 -27.67 9.81
C ARG A 326 -15.40 -28.98 10.55
N ALA A 327 -14.17 -29.34 10.94
CA ALA A 327 -13.89 -30.52 11.74
C ALA A 327 -14.51 -30.43 13.16
N GLN A 328 -14.47 -29.27 13.81
CA GLN A 328 -15.14 -29.06 15.09
C GLN A 328 -16.67 -29.10 14.97
N ALA A 329 -17.24 -28.50 13.91
CA ALA A 329 -18.66 -28.58 13.62
C ALA A 329 -19.09 -30.03 13.37
N PHE A 330 -18.33 -30.76 12.56
CA PHE A 330 -18.51 -32.19 12.32
C PHE A 330 -18.47 -33.00 13.62
N GLN A 331 -17.47 -32.78 14.49
CA GLN A 331 -17.38 -33.45 15.80
C GLN A 331 -18.61 -33.17 16.67
N LYS A 332 -19.10 -31.93 16.69
CA LYS A 332 -20.31 -31.55 17.46
C LYS A 332 -21.57 -32.20 16.90
N LEU A 333 -21.71 -32.28 15.57
CA LEU A 333 -22.85 -32.94 14.91
C LEU A 333 -22.88 -34.44 15.21
N VAL A 334 -21.74 -35.11 15.08
CA VAL A 334 -21.62 -36.54 15.41
C VAL A 334 -21.88 -36.78 16.90
N ALA A 335 -21.35 -35.94 17.79
CA ALA A 335 -21.62 -36.03 19.22
C ALA A 335 -23.10 -35.77 19.57
N GLY A 336 -23.80 -34.97 18.78
CA GLY A 336 -25.24 -34.71 18.87
C GLY A 336 -26.12 -35.85 18.32
N GLY A 337 -25.53 -36.92 17.79
CA GLY A 337 -26.26 -38.09 17.26
C GLY A 337 -26.63 -38.00 15.78
N VAL A 338 -26.13 -37.00 15.03
CA VAL A 338 -26.33 -36.92 13.58
C VAL A 338 -25.52 -38.03 12.89
N PRO A 339 -26.09 -38.78 11.93
CA PRO A 339 -25.37 -39.79 11.17
C PRO A 339 -24.11 -39.22 10.51
N VAL A 340 -23.02 -39.98 10.50
CA VAL A 340 -21.70 -39.52 10.03
C VAL A 340 -21.74 -38.94 8.61
N ASN A 341 -22.47 -39.58 7.69
CA ASN A 341 -22.57 -39.11 6.30
C ASN A 341 -23.29 -37.77 6.19
N GLU A 342 -24.35 -37.58 6.97
CA GLU A 342 -25.13 -36.34 7.00
C GLU A 342 -24.35 -35.22 7.69
N ALA A 343 -23.60 -35.55 8.75
CA ALA A 343 -22.68 -34.62 9.41
C ALA A 343 -21.53 -34.20 8.47
N LEU A 344 -20.98 -35.12 7.68
CA LEU A 344 -19.93 -34.82 6.69
C LEU A 344 -20.44 -33.89 5.58
N ALA A 345 -21.62 -34.15 5.03
CA ALA A 345 -22.25 -33.31 4.02
C ALA A 345 -22.57 -31.92 4.59
N THR A 346 -23.18 -31.85 5.78
CA THR A 346 -23.56 -30.59 6.44
C THR A 346 -22.35 -29.74 6.83
N SER A 347 -21.24 -30.39 7.22
CA SER A 347 -19.99 -29.69 7.56
C SER A 347 -19.19 -29.22 6.34
N GLY A 348 -19.62 -29.56 5.12
CA GLY A 348 -18.92 -29.22 3.88
C GLY A 348 -17.52 -29.84 3.79
N LEU A 349 -17.31 -31.00 4.44
CA LEU A 349 -16.10 -31.82 4.32
C LEU A 349 -16.21 -32.84 3.20
N LEU A 350 -17.43 -33.18 2.78
CA LEU A 350 -17.68 -33.84 1.52
C LEU A 350 -17.59 -32.76 0.44
N ALA A 351 -16.49 -32.74 -0.31
CA ALA A 351 -16.45 -31.96 -1.54
C ALA A 351 -17.52 -32.55 -2.47
N ASP A 352 -18.47 -31.73 -2.91
CA ASP A 352 -19.31 -32.11 -4.04
C ASP A 352 -18.36 -32.37 -5.22
N GLY A 353 -18.25 -33.64 -5.59
CA GLY A 353 -17.39 -34.11 -6.67
C GLY A 353 -17.93 -33.77 -8.05
#